data_AF-I7ADZ9-F1
#
_entry.id   AF-I7ADZ9-F1
#
_cell.length_a   1.000
_cell.length_b   1.000
_cell.length_c   1.000
_cell.angle_alpha   90.00
_cell.angle_beta   90.00
_cell.angle_gamma   90.00
#
_symmetry.space_group_name_H-M   'P 1'
#
loop_
_entity.id
_entity.type
_entity.pdbx_description
1 polymer ?
#
loop_
_entity_poly.entity_id
_entity_poly.type
_entity_poly.pdbx_seq_one_letter_code
_entity_poly.pdbx_strand_id
1 'polypeptide(L)'
;MNVLFTEDFNGEIYKILREYCGKNLALMISGGSLLQCLDDKRYTDLDTSRWKIFYSDEREDQNYLNYTASMGFISKTNGKVYKICTSRPLEEAARMYSTELTDIDVCLLGIGGDGHICSLPPGCKELDSDDYVVALEGNFPVSPKRVSITPRFINKKIKKLYFVVPNSKKKGVHSPDKSITQRITRGFSVILEK
;
A
#
# COMPACT_ATOMS: atom_id res chain seq x y z
N MET A 1 -13.09 -9.50 9.42
CA MET A 1 -12.53 -8.14 9.52
C MET A 1 -12.28 -7.86 10.98
N ASN A 2 -11.06 -7.46 11.34
CA ASN A 2 -10.74 -7.02 12.70
C ASN A 2 -10.57 -5.50 12.70
N VAL A 3 -10.97 -4.81 13.76
CA VAL A 3 -10.82 -3.35 13.88
C VAL A 3 -9.96 -3.04 15.10
N LEU A 4 -8.96 -2.18 14.90
CA LEU A 4 -8.10 -1.64 15.95
C LEU A 4 -8.28 -0.12 15.97
N PHE A 5 -8.48 0.45 17.14
CA PHE A 5 -8.51 1.90 17.34
C PHE A 5 -7.20 2.36 17.96
N THR A 6 -6.64 3.46 17.46
CA THR A 6 -5.41 4.03 17.98
C THR A 6 -5.42 5.56 17.92
N GLU A 7 -4.67 6.17 18.84
CA GLU A 7 -4.25 7.58 18.82
C GLU A 7 -2.81 7.73 18.29
N ASP A 8 -2.03 6.63 18.24
CA ASP A 8 -0.64 6.56 17.76
C ASP A 8 -0.52 5.54 16.62
N PHE A 9 -0.77 6.00 15.39
CA PHE A 9 -0.64 5.16 14.19
C PHE A 9 0.81 4.70 13.96
N ASN A 10 1.78 5.59 14.20
CA ASN A 10 3.19 5.28 14.00
C ASN A 10 3.62 4.13 14.93
N GLY A 11 3.18 4.16 16.19
CA GLY A 11 3.46 3.12 17.17
C GLY A 11 2.82 1.78 16.84
N GLU A 12 1.56 1.78 16.39
CA GLU A 12 0.90 0.53 16.00
C GLU A 12 1.56 -0.12 14.78
N ILE A 13 1.91 0.67 13.76
CA ILE A 13 2.62 0.14 12.60
C ILE A 13 4.02 -0.34 12.99
N TYR A 14 4.75 0.43 13.81
CA TYR A 14 6.06 0.05 14.31
C TYR A 14 6.01 -1.28 15.07
N LYS A 15 5.01 -1.51 15.92
CA LYS A 15 4.82 -2.78 16.65
C LYS A 15 4.67 -3.98 15.70
N ILE A 16 3.96 -3.80 14.59
CA ILE A 16 3.80 -4.86 13.57
C ILE A 16 5.15 -5.12 12.88
N LEU A 17 5.84 -4.07 12.46
CA LEU A 17 7.05 -4.21 11.64
C LEU A 17 8.29 -4.63 12.45
N ARG A 18 8.40 -4.23 13.72
CA ARG A 18 9.53 -4.60 14.59
C ARG A 18 9.65 -6.10 14.85
N GLU A 19 8.58 -6.87 14.68
CA GLU A 19 8.62 -8.34 14.78
C GLU A 19 9.58 -8.98 13.77
N TYR A 20 9.88 -8.24 12.69
CA TYR A 20 10.76 -8.64 11.59
C TYR A 20 12.16 -8.02 11.66
N CYS A 21 12.55 -7.42 12.79
CA CYS A 21 13.93 -6.99 13.01
C CYS A 21 14.90 -8.18 12.85
N GLY A 22 15.90 -8.06 11.97
CA GLY A 22 16.88 -9.12 11.65
C GLY A 22 16.32 -10.29 10.82
N LYS A 23 15.06 -10.21 10.37
CA LYS A 23 14.35 -11.29 9.65
C LYS A 23 13.96 -10.85 8.24
N ASN A 24 13.65 -11.83 7.39
CA ASN A 24 13.09 -11.56 6.08
C ASN A 24 11.70 -10.92 6.25
N LEU A 25 11.44 -9.86 5.48
CA LEU A 25 10.12 -9.22 5.37
C LEU A 25 9.92 -8.77 3.93
N ALA A 26 8.90 -9.28 3.24
CA ALA A 26 8.33 -8.62 2.08
C ALA A 26 7.21 -7.68 2.54
N LEU A 27 7.51 -6.38 2.56
CA LEU A 27 6.60 -5.31 2.97
C LEU A 27 6.05 -4.62 1.73
N MET A 28 4.73 -4.44 1.66
CA MET A 28 4.08 -3.61 0.65
C MET A 28 3.42 -2.41 1.32
N ILE A 29 3.65 -1.22 0.78
CA ILE A 29 3.10 0.04 1.30
C ILE A 29 2.34 0.80 0.19
N SER A 30 1.25 1.47 0.57
CA SER A 30 0.61 2.47 -0.28
C SER A 30 1.15 3.87 -0.04
N GLY A 31 0.75 4.80 -0.89
CA GLY A 31 1.02 6.23 -0.71
C GLY A 31 0.12 6.94 0.32
N GLY A 32 0.05 8.27 0.18
CA GLY A 32 -0.86 9.13 0.93
C GLY A 32 -0.49 9.28 2.40
N SER A 33 -1.50 9.46 3.26
CA SER A 33 -1.30 9.71 4.70
C SER A 33 -0.63 8.55 5.45
N LEU A 34 -0.64 7.32 4.89
CA LEU A 34 0.10 6.19 5.44
C LEU A 34 1.61 6.48 5.52
N LEU A 35 2.17 7.19 4.54
CA LEU A 35 3.61 7.47 4.51
C LEU A 35 4.06 8.34 5.69
N GLN A 36 3.18 9.23 6.18
CA GLN A 36 3.44 10.02 7.38
C GLN A 36 3.43 9.15 8.64
N CYS A 37 2.59 8.11 8.68
CA CYS A 37 2.59 7.16 9.79
C CYS A 37 3.81 6.24 9.80
N LEU A 38 4.42 6.00 8.63
CA LEU A 38 5.66 5.25 8.48
C LEU A 38 6.91 6.10 8.72
N ASP A 39 6.81 7.43 8.67
CA ASP A 39 7.91 8.33 8.96
C ASP A 39 8.17 8.40 10.47
N ASP A 40 8.87 7.41 11.00
CA ASP A 40 9.15 7.28 12.43
C ASP A 40 10.63 6.99 12.69
N LYS A 41 11.22 7.71 13.65
CA LYS A 41 12.64 7.54 14.00
C LYS A 41 12.98 6.13 14.51
N ARG A 42 12.02 5.40 15.10
CA ARG A 42 12.27 4.07 15.67
C ARG A 42 12.74 3.04 14.66
N TYR A 43 12.54 3.28 13.36
CA TYR A 43 13.06 2.41 12.30
C TYR A 43 14.59 2.44 12.20
N THR A 44 15.26 3.53 12.62
CA THR A 44 16.74 3.61 12.59
C THR A 44 17.41 2.58 13.48
N ASP A 45 16.70 2.11 14.51
CA ASP A 45 17.22 1.15 15.49
C ASP A 45 16.95 -0.31 15.06
N LEU A 46 16.25 -0.54 13.94
CA LEU A 46 15.92 -1.87 13.45
C LEU A 46 16.94 -2.36 12.41
N ASP A 47 17.35 -3.62 12.53
CA ASP A 47 17.99 -4.32 11.43
C ASP A 47 16.93 -4.66 10.37
N THR A 48 16.90 -3.83 9.32
CA THR A 48 16.00 -3.93 8.16
C THR A 48 16.72 -4.40 6.90
N SER A 49 17.98 -4.86 7.01
CA SER A 49 18.83 -5.25 5.86
C SER A 49 18.24 -6.37 4.99
N ARG A 50 17.32 -7.16 5.57
CA ARG A 50 16.64 -8.29 4.92
C ARG A 50 15.22 -7.96 4.45
N TRP A 51 14.81 -6.70 4.56
CA TRP A 51 13.50 -6.27 4.12
C TRP A 51 13.50 -6.01 2.60
N LYS A 52 12.41 -6.38 1.95
CA LYS A 52 12.09 -6.04 0.57
C LYS A 52 10.83 -5.17 0.60
N ILE A 53 10.94 -3.93 0.14
CA ILE A 53 9.85 -2.94 0.23
C ILE A 53 9.27 -2.70 -1.17
N PHE A 54 7.98 -2.94 -1.31
CA PHE A 54 7.19 -2.84 -2.53
C PHE A 54 6.11 -1.76 -2.38
N TYR A 55 5.56 -1.29 -3.50
CA TYR A 55 4.48 -0.33 -3.54
C TYR A 55 3.21 -1.00 -4.09
N SER A 56 2.05 -0.65 -3.51
CA SER A 56 0.76 -1.15 -4.00
C SER A 56 0.33 -0.49 -5.31
N ASP A 57 0.77 0.73 -5.54
CA ASP A 57 0.42 1.55 -6.68
C ASP A 57 1.40 2.71 -6.83
N GLU A 58 1.44 3.29 -8.03
CA GLU A 58 2.27 4.46 -8.33
C GLU A 58 1.65 5.33 -9.44
N ARG A 59 1.97 6.62 -9.42
CA ARG A 59 1.50 7.62 -10.40
C ARG A 59 2.44 7.71 -11.59
N GLU A 60 1.91 8.08 -12.76
CA GLU A 60 2.73 8.44 -13.92
C GLU A 60 3.49 9.75 -13.69
N ASP A 61 2.88 10.72 -13.02
CA ASP A 61 3.50 12.03 -12.78
C ASP A 61 4.68 11.90 -11.81
N GLN A 62 5.89 12.11 -12.34
CA GLN A 62 7.15 11.94 -11.62
C GLN A 62 7.33 12.95 -10.47
N ASN A 63 6.55 14.03 -10.43
CA ASN A 63 6.59 15.01 -9.33
C ASN A 63 5.81 14.53 -8.09
N TYR A 64 4.96 13.51 -8.24
CA TYR A 64 4.04 13.08 -7.19
C TYR A 64 4.19 11.61 -6.80
N LEU A 65 5.34 11.00 -7.09
CA LEU A 65 5.59 9.58 -6.81
C LEU A 65 5.45 9.22 -5.33
N ASN A 66 4.78 8.11 -5.06
CA ASN A 66 4.75 7.45 -3.77
C ASN A 66 6.17 7.09 -3.31
N TYR A 67 7.05 6.67 -4.23
CA TYR A 67 8.46 6.44 -3.93
C TYR A 67 9.12 7.67 -3.29
N THR A 68 9.06 8.82 -3.96
CA THR A 68 9.69 10.07 -3.46
C THR A 68 9.05 10.52 -2.15
N ALA A 69 7.72 10.45 -2.05
CA ALA A 69 7.00 10.80 -0.83
C ALA A 69 7.33 9.87 0.36
N SER A 70 7.78 8.64 0.10
CA SER A 70 8.11 7.65 1.14
C SER A 70 9.52 7.82 1.73
N MET A 71 10.31 8.78 1.26
CA MET A 71 11.72 8.94 1.69
C MET A 71 11.90 9.17 3.19
N GLY A 72 10.92 9.74 3.88
CA GLY A 72 10.91 9.84 5.35
C GLY A 72 11.05 8.46 6.02
N PHE A 73 10.36 7.45 5.50
CA PHE A 73 10.49 6.06 5.95
C PHE A 73 11.72 5.37 5.35
N ILE A 74 11.89 5.43 4.02
CA ILE A 74 12.93 4.66 3.32
C ILE A 74 14.34 5.01 3.81
N SER A 75 14.63 6.29 4.05
CA SER A 75 15.94 6.74 4.55
C SER A 75 16.31 6.23 5.95
N LYS A 76 15.34 5.72 6.70
CA LYS A 76 15.51 5.15 8.04
C LYS A 76 15.62 3.63 8.03
N THR A 77 15.65 3.02 6.84
CA THR A 77 15.77 1.57 6.65
C THR A 77 16.93 1.25 5.72
N ASN A 78 17.47 0.03 5.81
CA ASN A 78 18.47 -0.53 4.89
C ASN A 78 17.85 -1.62 3.99
N GLY A 79 16.52 -1.63 3.86
CA GLY A 79 15.80 -2.59 3.05
C GLY A 79 15.95 -2.32 1.55
N LYS A 80 15.86 -3.37 0.73
CA LYS A 80 15.86 -3.23 -0.73
C LYS A 80 14.50 -2.76 -1.22
N VAL A 81 14.46 -1.64 -1.94
CA VAL A 81 13.23 -1.05 -2.49
C VAL A 81 12.99 -1.50 -3.94
N TYR A 82 11.77 -1.93 -4.22
CA TYR A 82 11.26 -2.34 -5.53
C TYR A 82 10.22 -1.33 -6.00
N LYS A 83 10.66 -0.39 -6.84
CA LYS A 83 9.84 0.71 -7.35
C LYS A 83 8.99 0.26 -8.54
N ILE A 84 7.87 0.92 -8.74
CA ILE A 84 7.11 0.81 -9.99
C ILE A 84 7.67 1.86 -10.95
N CYS A 85 8.33 1.44 -12.04
CA CYS A 85 9.00 2.35 -12.98
C CYS A 85 8.03 3.02 -13.97
N THR A 86 7.23 3.98 -13.48
CA THR A 86 6.21 4.70 -14.26
C THR A 86 6.75 5.79 -15.20
N SER A 87 8.07 5.96 -15.29
CA SER A 87 8.72 6.79 -16.32
C SER A 87 8.73 6.13 -17.71
N ARG A 88 8.24 4.89 -17.81
CA ARG A 88 8.04 4.11 -19.03
C ARG A 88 6.56 4.02 -19.37
N PRO A 89 6.17 3.54 -20.57
CA PRO A 89 4.78 3.23 -20.87
C PRO A 89 4.16 2.34 -19.77
N LEU A 90 2.99 2.72 -19.27
CA LEU A 90 2.45 2.13 -18.04
C LEU A 90 2.16 0.64 -18.15
N GLU A 91 1.76 0.15 -19.32
CA GLU A 91 1.57 -1.29 -19.55
C GLU A 91 2.89 -2.07 -19.43
N GLU A 92 3.99 -1.48 -19.89
CA GLU A 92 5.32 -2.06 -19.69
C GLU A 92 5.70 -2.03 -18.20
N ALA A 93 5.46 -0.92 -17.52
CA ALA A 93 5.72 -0.78 -16.08
C ALA A 93 4.92 -1.80 -15.27
N ALA A 94 3.63 -1.99 -15.56
CA ALA A 94 2.77 -2.97 -14.91
C ALA A 94 3.27 -4.41 -15.15
N ARG A 95 3.56 -4.77 -16.40
CA ARG A 95 4.09 -6.10 -16.76
C ARG A 95 5.42 -6.38 -16.06
N MET A 96 6.36 -5.43 -16.10
CA MET A 96 7.66 -5.59 -15.45
C MET A 96 7.50 -5.74 -13.94
N TYR A 97 6.72 -4.86 -13.31
CA TYR A 97 6.52 -4.92 -11.87
C TYR A 97 5.87 -6.24 -11.44
N SER A 98 4.90 -6.74 -12.22
CA SER A 98 4.28 -8.05 -12.00
C SER A 98 5.31 -9.19 -11.95
N THR A 99 6.38 -9.13 -12.74
CA THR A 99 7.46 -10.15 -12.71
C THR A 99 8.40 -10.03 -11.51
N GLU A 100 8.50 -8.85 -10.90
CA GLU A 100 9.33 -8.61 -9.71
C GLU A 100 8.60 -8.95 -8.41
N LEU A 101 7.26 -8.98 -8.44
CA LEU A 101 6.44 -9.25 -7.27
C LEU A 101 6.64 -10.68 -6.74
N THR A 102 6.65 -10.77 -5.41
CA THR A 102 6.72 -12.00 -4.63
C THR A 102 5.53 -12.06 -3.68
N ASP A 103 5.35 -13.18 -2.98
CA ASP A 103 4.45 -13.25 -1.84
C ASP A 103 4.84 -12.18 -0.79
N ILE A 104 3.83 -11.44 -0.31
CA ILE A 104 3.98 -10.31 0.61
C ILE A 104 3.59 -10.74 2.02
N ASP A 105 4.49 -10.54 2.98
CA ASP A 105 4.25 -10.90 4.37
C ASP A 105 3.32 -9.90 5.06
N VAL A 106 3.53 -8.60 4.83
CA VAL A 106 2.73 -7.50 5.39
C VAL A 106 2.41 -6.50 4.30
N CYS A 107 1.13 -6.20 4.10
CA CYS A 107 0.66 -5.14 3.22
C CYS A 107 -0.09 -4.09 4.03
N LEU A 108 0.36 -2.84 3.91
CA LEU A 108 -0.21 -1.66 4.55
C LEU A 108 -0.83 -0.78 3.46
N LEU A 109 -2.15 -0.65 3.47
CA LEU A 109 -2.90 0.16 2.50
C LEU A 109 -3.66 1.28 3.20
N GLY A 110 -3.75 2.44 2.55
CA GLY A 110 -4.72 3.47 2.93
C GLY A 110 -6.14 3.16 2.43
N ILE A 111 -7.11 3.92 2.96
CA ILE A 111 -8.46 4.00 2.39
C ILE A 111 -8.76 5.47 2.07
N GLY A 112 -9.21 5.72 0.84
CA GLY A 112 -9.68 7.02 0.36
C GLY A 112 -11.01 7.43 0.97
N GLY A 113 -11.38 8.71 0.87
CA GLY A 113 -12.65 9.22 1.41
C GLY A 113 -13.89 8.64 0.72
N ASP A 114 -13.77 8.19 -0.52
CA ASP A 114 -14.77 7.45 -1.30
C ASP A 114 -14.67 5.93 -1.10
N GLY A 115 -13.77 5.45 -0.24
CA GLY A 115 -13.55 4.02 -0.01
C GLY A 115 -12.58 3.35 -0.97
N HIS A 116 -11.92 4.08 -1.88
CA HIS A 116 -10.91 3.48 -2.77
C HIS A 116 -9.71 2.91 -2.00
N ILE A 117 -9.03 1.94 -2.62
CA ILE A 117 -7.75 1.40 -2.16
C ILE A 117 -6.75 1.47 -3.31
N CYS A 118 -5.44 1.50 -3.00
CA CYS A 118 -4.41 1.61 -4.04
C CYS A 118 -4.77 2.76 -5.02
N SER A 119 -4.81 2.46 -6.31
CA SER A 119 -5.40 3.34 -7.32
C SER A 119 -6.69 2.77 -7.93
N LEU A 120 -7.48 2.00 -7.16
CA LEU A 120 -8.72 1.34 -7.60
C LEU A 120 -9.96 2.03 -6.98
N PRO A 121 -10.66 2.90 -7.72
CA PRO A 121 -11.90 3.51 -7.25
C PRO A 121 -13.02 2.49 -7.05
N PRO A 122 -14.07 2.83 -6.28
CA PRO A 122 -15.28 2.04 -6.19
C PRO A 122 -15.85 1.69 -7.58
N GLY A 123 -16.13 0.40 -7.79
CA GLY A 123 -16.79 -0.11 -9.00
C GLY A 123 -15.97 -0.06 -10.28
N CYS A 124 -14.66 0.23 -10.25
CA CYS A 124 -13.84 0.21 -11.45
C CYS A 124 -13.67 -1.23 -12.00
N LYS A 125 -13.51 -1.35 -13.32
CA LYS A 125 -13.40 -2.65 -14.00
C LYS A 125 -12.17 -3.45 -13.57
N GLU A 126 -11.12 -2.76 -13.14
CA GLU A 126 -9.84 -3.35 -12.72
C GLU A 126 -9.98 -4.16 -11.42
N LEU A 127 -11.06 -3.97 -10.66
CA LEU A 127 -11.39 -4.83 -9.52
C LEU A 127 -11.58 -6.30 -9.93
N ASP A 128 -12.03 -6.53 -11.16
CA ASP A 128 -12.30 -7.85 -11.73
C ASP A 128 -11.18 -8.33 -12.68
N SER A 129 -10.01 -7.67 -12.65
CA SER A 129 -8.88 -8.04 -13.50
C SER A 129 -8.25 -9.38 -13.09
N ASP A 130 -7.88 -10.16 -14.11
CA ASP A 130 -7.10 -11.39 -13.99
C ASP A 130 -5.58 -11.15 -13.90
N ASP A 131 -5.13 -9.91 -14.05
CA ASP A 131 -3.73 -9.57 -13.85
C ASP A 131 -3.43 -9.30 -12.37
N TYR A 132 -2.17 -9.44 -11.97
CA TYR A 132 -1.75 -9.03 -10.63
C TYR A 132 -1.51 -7.52 -10.52
N VAL A 133 -1.12 -6.90 -11.63
CA VAL A 133 -0.81 -5.48 -11.73
C VAL A 133 -1.43 -4.97 -13.02
N VAL A 134 -2.06 -3.81 -12.96
CA VAL A 134 -2.72 -3.15 -14.08
C VAL A 134 -2.19 -1.74 -14.25
N ALA A 135 -2.08 -1.28 -15.49
CA ALA A 135 -2.08 0.13 -15.80
C ALA A 135 -3.54 0.61 -15.94
N LEU A 136 -3.83 1.80 -15.46
CA LEU A 136 -5.17 2.36 -15.55
C LEU A 136 -5.17 3.87 -15.62
N GLU A 137 -6.26 4.39 -16.19
CA GLU A 137 -6.54 5.81 -16.28
C GLU A 137 -7.92 6.09 -15.70
N GLY A 138 -8.04 7.16 -14.92
CA GLY A 138 -9.29 7.53 -14.27
C GLY A 138 -9.28 8.96 -13.77
N ASN A 139 -10.40 9.37 -13.18
CA ASN A 139 -10.61 10.70 -12.62
C ASN A 139 -9.93 10.84 -11.24
N PHE A 140 -8.64 10.54 -11.18
CA PHE A 140 -7.88 10.68 -9.94
C PHE A 140 -7.42 12.13 -9.73
N PRO A 141 -7.37 12.60 -8.49
CA PRO A 141 -6.66 13.83 -8.18
C PRO A 141 -5.18 13.72 -8.58
N VAL A 142 -4.63 14.83 -9.08
CA VAL A 142 -3.20 15.07 -9.38
C VAL A 142 -2.66 14.32 -10.60
N SER A 143 -2.85 13.00 -10.71
CA SER A 143 -2.32 12.20 -11.83
C SER A 143 -3.34 11.17 -12.28
N PRO A 144 -3.90 11.30 -13.50
CA PRO A 144 -4.99 10.46 -13.99
C PRO A 144 -4.52 9.06 -14.38
N LYS A 145 -3.23 8.88 -14.68
CA LYS A 145 -2.64 7.62 -15.12
C LYS A 145 -1.78 7.01 -14.04
N ARG A 146 -2.01 5.74 -13.76
CA ARG A 146 -1.42 5.04 -12.60
C ARG A 146 -1.16 3.57 -12.93
N VAL A 147 -0.35 2.94 -12.09
CA VAL A 147 -0.16 1.48 -12.05
C VAL A 147 -0.56 1.00 -10.67
N SER A 148 -1.29 -0.11 -10.58
CA SER A 148 -1.84 -0.63 -9.31
C SER A 148 -1.82 -2.15 -9.26
N ILE A 149 -1.61 -2.71 -8.08
CA ILE A 149 -1.97 -4.10 -7.81
C ILE A 149 -3.49 -4.27 -7.88
N THR A 150 -3.96 -5.50 -8.12
CA THR A 150 -5.38 -5.86 -8.21
C THR A 150 -5.86 -6.65 -6.98
N PRO A 151 -7.19 -6.81 -6.79
CA PRO A 151 -7.73 -7.72 -5.79
C PRO A 151 -7.26 -9.17 -5.96
N ARG A 152 -7.00 -9.61 -7.19
CA ARG A 152 -6.42 -10.94 -7.46
C ARG A 152 -5.05 -11.09 -6.79
N PHE A 153 -4.17 -10.09 -6.91
CA PHE A 153 -2.88 -10.11 -6.20
C PHE A 153 -3.09 -10.14 -4.68
N ILE A 154 -3.95 -9.26 -4.16
CA ILE A 154 -4.25 -9.19 -2.72
C ILE A 154 -4.68 -10.56 -2.17
N ASN A 155 -5.61 -11.23 -2.84
CA ASN A 155 -6.14 -12.51 -2.39
C ASN A 155 -5.10 -13.63 -2.43
N LYS A 156 -4.27 -13.67 -3.49
CA LYS A 156 -3.37 -14.78 -3.76
C LYS A 156 -2.00 -14.64 -3.09
N LYS A 157 -1.53 -13.41 -2.89
CA LYS A 157 -0.12 -13.13 -2.60
C LYS A 157 0.14 -12.44 -1.27
N ILE A 158 -0.88 -11.87 -0.62
CA ILE A 158 -0.73 -11.16 0.66
C ILE A 158 -1.08 -12.09 1.83
N LYS A 159 -0.16 -12.19 2.80
CA LYS A 159 -0.36 -12.95 4.05
C LYS A 159 -1.13 -12.14 5.09
N LYS A 160 -0.63 -10.95 5.46
CA LYS A 160 -1.27 -10.03 6.42
C LYS A 160 -1.64 -8.72 5.72
N LEU A 161 -2.92 -8.38 5.72
CA LEU A 161 -3.44 -7.14 5.13
C LEU A 161 -3.95 -6.20 6.23
N TYR A 162 -3.42 -4.99 6.26
CA TYR A 162 -3.87 -3.91 7.14
C TYR A 162 -4.29 -2.70 6.32
N PHE A 163 -5.49 -2.20 6.59
CA PHE A 163 -5.90 -0.88 6.18
C PHE A 163 -5.58 0.12 7.29
N VAL A 164 -4.79 1.14 6.99
CA VAL A 164 -4.36 2.17 7.94
C VAL A 164 -5.02 3.48 7.55
N VAL A 165 -5.95 3.96 8.39
CA VAL A 165 -6.78 5.12 8.06
C VAL A 165 -6.61 6.21 9.12
N PRO A 166 -5.49 6.96 9.09
CA PRO A 166 -5.38 8.17 9.91
C PRO A 166 -6.45 9.17 9.46
N ASN A 167 -7.00 9.90 10.44
CA ASN A 167 -8.13 10.83 10.29
C ASN A 167 -9.41 10.16 9.77
N SER A 168 -9.68 8.90 10.13
CA SER A 168 -10.86 8.16 9.66
C SER A 168 -12.16 8.86 10.01
N LYS A 169 -12.24 9.57 11.16
CA LYS A 169 -13.44 10.33 11.54
C LYS A 169 -13.74 11.46 10.58
N LYS A 170 -12.72 12.25 10.22
CA LYS A 170 -12.84 13.35 9.24
C LYS A 170 -13.18 12.84 7.84
N LYS A 171 -12.63 11.69 7.45
CA LYS A 171 -12.91 11.06 6.15
C LYS A 171 -14.29 10.38 6.09
N GLY A 172 -14.88 10.04 7.23
CA GLY A 172 -16.14 9.28 7.29
C GLY A 172 -16.00 7.84 6.80
N VAL A 173 -14.79 7.28 6.76
CA VAL A 173 -14.50 5.95 6.20
C VAL A 173 -13.89 5.01 7.23
N HIS A 174 -14.43 3.80 7.31
CA HIS A 174 -14.03 2.78 8.29
C HIS A 174 -13.72 1.41 7.66
N SER A 175 -13.99 1.27 6.36
CA SER A 175 -13.65 0.08 5.56
C SER A 175 -13.58 0.47 4.08
N PRO A 176 -12.92 -0.33 3.22
CA PRO A 176 -12.97 -0.10 1.78
C PRO A 176 -14.40 -0.16 1.27
N ASP A 177 -14.66 0.44 0.11
CA ASP A 177 -15.99 0.40 -0.49
C ASP A 177 -16.52 -1.03 -0.66
N LYS A 178 -17.85 -1.20 -0.66
CA LYS A 178 -18.50 -2.50 -0.80
C LYS A 178 -18.09 -3.23 -2.08
N SER A 179 -17.95 -2.50 -3.20
CA SER A 179 -17.51 -3.09 -4.45
C SER A 179 -16.12 -3.71 -4.35
N ILE A 180 -15.24 -3.15 -3.52
CA ILE A 180 -13.87 -3.61 -3.28
C ILE A 180 -13.88 -4.77 -2.29
N THR A 181 -14.56 -4.63 -1.15
CA THR A 181 -14.61 -5.68 -0.12
C THR A 181 -15.24 -6.97 -0.63
N GLN A 182 -16.17 -6.90 -1.59
CA GLN A 182 -16.71 -8.08 -2.28
C GLN A 182 -15.67 -8.84 -3.11
N ARG A 183 -14.59 -8.18 -3.59
CA ARG A 183 -13.48 -8.84 -4.30
C ARG A 183 -12.31 -9.21 -3.39
N ILE A 184 -12.26 -8.77 -2.13
CA ILE A 184 -11.19 -9.13 -1.21
C ILE A 184 -11.66 -10.30 -0.32
N THR A 185 -11.16 -11.50 -0.63
CA THR A 185 -11.42 -12.71 0.16
C THR A 185 -10.38 -12.92 1.26
N ARG A 186 -9.28 -12.18 1.23
CA ARG A 186 -8.23 -12.22 2.28
C ARG A 186 -8.76 -11.57 3.57
N GLY A 187 -8.57 -12.24 4.70
CA GLY A 187 -8.82 -11.62 6.01
C GLY A 187 -7.94 -10.38 6.21
N PHE A 188 -8.55 -9.28 6.66
CA PHE A 188 -7.84 -8.02 6.90
C PHE A 188 -8.23 -7.38 8.23
N SER A 189 -7.34 -6.52 8.69
CA SER A 189 -7.55 -5.63 9.83
C SER A 189 -7.65 -4.18 9.36
N VAL A 190 -8.41 -3.36 10.07
CA VAL A 190 -8.47 -1.92 9.84
C VAL A 190 -8.02 -1.20 11.10
N ILE A 191 -7.04 -0.31 10.96
CA ILE A 191 -6.53 0.56 12.02
C ILE A 191 -7.18 1.93 11.82
N LEU A 192 -8.00 2.32 12.79
CA LEU A 192 -8.82 3.54 12.77
C LEU A 192 -8.41 4.49 13.88
N GLU A 193 -8.74 5.76 13.67
CA GLU A 193 -8.61 6.79 14.68
C GLU A 193 -9.61 6.53 15.82
N LYS A 194 -9.11 6.51 17.05
CA LYS A 194 -9.92 6.38 18.26
C LYS A 194 -10.80 7.60 18.48
#